data_AF-A0A9P6V997-F1
#
_entry.id   AF-A0A9P6V997-F1
#
_cell.length_a   1.000
_cell.length_b   1.000
_cell.length_c   1.000
_cell.angle_alpha   90.00
_cell.angle_beta   90.00
_cell.angle_gamma   90.00
#
_symmetry.space_group_name_H-M   'P 1'
#
loop_
_entity.id
_entity.type
_entity.pdbx_description
1 polymer ?
#
loop_
_entity_poly.entity_id
_entity_poly.type
_entity_poly.pdbx_seq_one_letter_code
_entity_poly.pdbx_strand_id
1 'polypeptide(L)'
;MTAAAIVDNCEHLEVLDIVKGASWGLLGSHLQAVLSRAPRLRSLQPYWINRAEKITSVDILSSEWATTSLEYVDLKIDVPRVEGDADDDESKALRASSREIQRQVLRRFGQQTHLRKLVVGGMAASSATGIFGHQFQCLEMTLESGLDELEGLKELEHLDIHHMDHRVGVPELEWMANNLPNLKYLHGVRDSLRPKEGVKEWFLSHQRSREITLYVLDGCGHVDDKDDKTRTRMRDKNKPSEYNKHFSESTMEQLLLQVVAKQNRMKKRKKGSHRTGVRW
;
A
#
# COMPACT_ATOMS: atom_id res chain seq x y z
N MET A 1 15.90 18.53 -13.43
CA MET A 1 15.29 17.56 -14.35
C MET A 1 13.79 17.52 -14.05
N THR A 2 12.91 17.90 -14.97
CA THR A 2 11.46 17.95 -14.66
C THR A 2 10.86 16.54 -14.67
N ALA A 3 9.70 16.35 -14.01
CA ALA A 3 8.97 15.07 -14.08
C ALA A 3 8.61 14.69 -15.53
N ALA A 4 8.28 15.67 -16.36
CA ALA A 4 8.04 15.48 -17.80
C ALA A 4 9.27 14.89 -18.51
N ALA A 5 10.47 15.42 -18.24
CA ALA A 5 11.70 14.90 -18.85
C ALA A 5 12.00 13.44 -18.46
N ILE A 6 11.66 13.04 -17.23
CA ILE A 6 11.76 11.63 -16.80
C ILE A 6 10.80 10.78 -17.63
N VAL A 7 9.54 11.19 -17.73
CA VAL A 7 8.51 10.46 -18.48
C VAL A 7 8.87 10.34 -19.97
N ASP A 8 9.43 11.39 -20.57
CA ASP A 8 9.80 11.39 -21.99
C ASP A 8 10.96 10.43 -22.29
N ASN A 9 11.83 10.15 -21.32
CA ASN A 9 13.04 9.35 -21.49
C ASN A 9 13.05 8.06 -20.64
N CYS A 10 11.88 7.59 -20.17
CA CYS A 10 11.82 6.49 -19.20
C CYS A 10 12.07 5.10 -19.77
N GLU A 11 12.17 4.92 -21.10
CA GLU A 11 12.39 3.62 -21.75
C GLU A 11 13.72 2.94 -21.36
N HIS A 12 14.70 3.75 -20.95
CA HIS A 12 16.01 3.29 -20.47
C HIS A 12 16.20 3.48 -18.97
N LEU A 13 15.15 3.89 -18.25
CA LEU A 13 15.22 4.16 -16.83
C LEU A 13 15.31 2.85 -16.05
N GLU A 14 16.42 2.65 -15.35
CA GLU A 14 16.63 1.49 -14.47
C GLU A 14 16.38 1.81 -13.00
N VAL A 15 16.62 3.04 -12.58
CA VAL A 15 16.49 3.50 -11.20
C VAL A 15 15.75 4.83 -11.19
N LEU A 16 14.64 4.88 -10.47
CA LEU A 16 13.94 6.11 -10.13
C LEU A 16 13.96 6.31 -8.62
N ASP A 17 14.98 7.02 -8.15
CA ASP A 17 15.12 7.45 -6.75
C ASP A 17 14.94 8.96 -6.66
N ILE A 18 13.85 9.39 -6.03
CA ILE A 18 13.52 10.81 -5.88
C ILE A 18 13.82 11.19 -4.45
N VAL A 19 15.07 11.54 -4.13
CA VAL A 19 15.48 11.79 -2.73
C VAL A 19 14.77 13.00 -2.10
N LYS A 20 14.53 12.92 -0.79
CA LYS A 20 13.97 13.96 0.09
C LYS A 20 14.59 15.34 -0.17
N GLY A 21 13.75 16.32 -0.48
CA GLY A 21 14.14 17.74 -0.62
C GLY A 21 13.88 18.33 -2.00
N ALA A 22 13.72 17.47 -3.02
CA ALA A 22 13.15 17.86 -4.29
C ALA A 22 11.62 17.90 -4.15
N SER A 23 11.03 19.09 -3.94
CA SER A 23 9.58 19.34 -3.95
C SER A 23 8.92 19.10 -5.33
N TRP A 24 9.46 18.18 -6.12
CA TRP A 24 9.22 18.10 -7.54
C TRP A 24 7.96 17.26 -7.70
N GLY A 25 6.89 17.89 -8.18
CA GLY A 25 5.53 17.34 -8.31
C GLY A 25 5.42 16.09 -9.18
N LEU A 26 5.93 14.98 -8.67
CA LEU A 26 5.67 13.67 -9.21
C LEU A 26 4.23 13.29 -8.86
N LEU A 27 3.31 13.67 -9.73
CA LEU A 27 1.93 13.22 -9.72
C LEU A 27 1.82 11.70 -9.86
N GLY A 28 0.71 11.14 -9.39
CA GLY A 28 0.36 9.74 -9.66
C GLY A 28 0.31 9.41 -11.16
N SER A 29 -0.07 10.37 -12.00
CA SER A 29 -0.03 10.23 -13.47
C SER A 29 1.40 10.11 -14.02
N HIS A 30 2.39 10.76 -13.42
CA HIS A 30 3.79 10.60 -13.82
C HIS A 30 4.31 9.21 -13.43
N LEU A 31 3.97 8.76 -12.22
CA LEU A 31 4.31 7.41 -11.77
C LEU A 31 3.71 6.35 -12.71
N GLN A 32 2.43 6.49 -13.06
CA GLN A 32 1.75 5.64 -14.03
C GLN A 32 2.48 5.62 -15.38
N ALA A 33 2.86 6.79 -15.89
CA ALA A 33 3.55 6.90 -17.17
C ALA A 33 4.91 6.19 -17.14
N VAL A 34 5.66 6.30 -16.04
CA VAL A 34 6.92 5.57 -15.84
C VAL A 34 6.67 4.06 -15.79
N LEU A 35 5.77 3.59 -14.93
CA LEU A 35 5.47 2.16 -14.76
C LEU A 35 4.99 1.49 -16.05
N SER A 36 4.30 2.23 -16.92
CA SER A 36 3.79 1.72 -18.20
C SER A 36 4.79 1.80 -19.37
N ARG A 37 5.91 2.50 -19.23
CA ARG A 37 6.87 2.76 -20.33
C ARG A 37 8.33 2.39 -20.02
N ALA A 38 8.66 2.08 -18.78
CA ALA A 38 10.03 1.78 -18.33
C ALA A 38 10.25 0.26 -18.12
N PRO A 39 10.35 -0.57 -19.16
CA PRO A 39 10.46 -2.02 -18.99
C PRO A 39 11.72 -2.45 -18.22
N ARG A 40 12.75 -1.61 -18.21
CA ARG A 40 14.03 -1.84 -17.54
C ARG A 40 14.08 -1.34 -16.10
N LEU A 41 13.00 -0.78 -15.57
CA LEU A 41 12.98 -0.25 -14.20
C LEU A 41 13.19 -1.37 -13.19
N ARG A 42 14.24 -1.24 -12.38
CA ARG A 42 14.63 -2.19 -11.32
C ARG A 42 14.41 -1.62 -9.93
N SER A 43 14.57 -0.32 -9.76
CA SER A 43 14.34 0.36 -8.47
C SER A 43 13.39 1.53 -8.63
N LEU A 44 12.34 1.53 -7.82
CA LEU A 44 11.33 2.57 -7.74
C LEU A 44 11.21 3.04 -6.30
N GLN A 45 11.75 4.23 -6.02
CA GLN A 45 11.75 4.85 -4.70
C GLN A 45 11.35 6.33 -4.84
N PRO A 46 10.09 6.62 -5.19
CA PRO A 46 9.56 7.97 -5.09
C PRO A 46 9.44 8.30 -3.61
N TYR A 47 10.50 8.88 -3.03
CA TYR A 47 10.47 9.35 -1.64
C TYR A 47 9.22 10.19 -1.42
N TRP A 48 8.63 10.04 -0.24
CA TRP A 48 7.27 10.43 0.08
C TRP A 48 6.86 11.72 -0.62
N ILE A 49 6.12 11.55 -1.73
CA ILE A 49 5.60 12.67 -2.50
C ILE A 49 4.85 13.55 -1.50
N ASN A 50 5.21 14.82 -1.52
CA ASN A 50 4.85 15.80 -0.51
C ASN A 50 3.33 15.86 -0.29
N ARG A 51 2.90 16.27 0.91
CA ARG A 51 1.56 16.15 1.54
C ARG A 51 0.30 16.31 0.69
N ALA A 52 0.35 16.96 -0.47
CA ALA A 52 -0.83 17.28 -1.27
C ALA A 52 -1.25 16.16 -2.22
N GLU A 53 -0.31 15.37 -2.74
CA GLU A 53 -0.56 14.44 -3.84
C GLU A 53 -0.14 13.04 -3.44
N LYS A 54 -1.07 12.32 -2.82
CA LYS A 54 -0.87 10.94 -2.42
C LYS A 54 -0.99 10.04 -3.64
N ILE A 55 -0.10 9.06 -3.76
CA ILE A 55 -0.27 7.97 -4.70
C ILE A 55 -1.42 7.11 -4.20
N THR A 56 -2.43 6.89 -5.03
CA THR A 56 -3.63 6.13 -4.69
C THR A 56 -3.63 4.77 -5.37
N SER A 57 -4.53 3.89 -4.95
CA SER A 57 -4.79 2.64 -5.68
C SER A 57 -5.17 2.86 -7.15
N VAL A 58 -5.80 3.98 -7.49
CA VAL A 58 -6.14 4.30 -8.88
C VAL A 58 -4.88 4.50 -9.71
N ASP A 59 -3.87 5.18 -9.18
CA ASP A 59 -2.61 5.41 -9.90
C ASP A 59 -1.91 4.07 -10.20
N ILE A 60 -1.91 3.14 -9.25
CA ILE A 60 -1.36 1.78 -9.40
C ILE A 60 -2.11 0.94 -10.43
N LEU A 61 -3.44 1.03 -10.44
CA LEU A 61 -4.32 0.19 -11.26
C LEU A 61 -4.69 0.83 -12.61
N SER A 62 -4.28 2.07 -12.85
CA SER A 62 -4.70 2.86 -14.00
C SER A 62 -4.12 2.35 -15.33
N SER A 63 -2.94 1.70 -15.30
CA SER A 63 -2.30 1.07 -16.46
C SER A 63 -1.73 -0.31 -16.12
N GLU A 64 -1.50 -1.09 -17.17
CA GLU A 64 -0.62 -2.24 -17.09
C GLU A 64 0.82 -1.76 -16.91
N TRP A 65 1.60 -2.49 -16.11
CA TRP A 65 3.00 -2.19 -15.89
C TRP A 65 3.80 -2.86 -17.01
N ALA A 66 4.65 -2.08 -17.69
CA ALA A 66 5.64 -2.63 -18.61
C ALA A 66 6.86 -3.17 -17.85
N THR A 67 7.01 -2.78 -16.58
CA THR A 67 8.07 -3.26 -15.69
C THR A 67 7.88 -4.74 -15.41
N THR A 68 8.90 -5.53 -15.75
CA THR A 68 8.98 -6.95 -15.38
C THR A 68 10.17 -7.25 -14.48
N SER A 69 11.06 -6.28 -14.29
CA SER A 69 12.36 -6.44 -13.63
C SER A 69 12.48 -5.63 -12.34
N LEU A 70 11.36 -5.20 -11.74
CA LEU A 70 11.39 -4.49 -10.48
C LEU A 70 11.94 -5.39 -9.37
N GLU A 71 13.00 -4.92 -8.72
CA GLU A 71 13.68 -5.56 -7.60
C GLU A 71 13.42 -4.82 -6.28
N TYR A 72 13.27 -3.49 -6.35
CA TYR A 72 13.10 -2.63 -5.19
C TYR A 72 11.92 -1.67 -5.41
N VAL A 73 10.94 -1.75 -4.54
CA VAL A 73 9.82 -0.79 -4.49
C VAL A 73 9.74 -0.19 -3.10
N ASP A 74 9.76 1.13 -3.04
CA ASP A 74 9.48 1.91 -1.84
C ASP A 74 8.42 2.96 -2.16
N LEU A 75 7.17 2.64 -1.85
CA LEU A 75 6.02 3.40 -2.31
C LEU A 75 4.89 3.38 -1.27
N LYS A 76 4.56 4.55 -0.76
CA LYS A 76 3.37 4.75 0.07
C LYS A 76 2.13 4.89 -0.80
N ILE A 77 1.13 4.02 -0.61
CA ILE A 77 -0.08 3.96 -1.44
C ILE A 77 -1.30 4.11 -0.57
N ASP A 78 -2.12 5.13 -0.85
CA ASP A 78 -3.43 5.29 -0.25
C ASP A 78 -4.43 4.34 -0.92
N VAL A 79 -4.89 3.35 -0.15
CA VAL A 79 -5.90 2.40 -0.60
C VAL A 79 -7.18 2.60 0.22
N PRO A 80 -8.34 2.83 -0.43
CA PRO A 80 -9.61 3.03 0.25
C PRO A 80 -9.92 1.91 1.23
N ARG A 81 -10.18 2.26 2.49
CA ARG A 81 -10.62 1.35 3.55
C ARG A 81 -11.92 1.80 4.17
N VAL A 82 -12.79 0.83 4.40
CA VAL A 82 -14.06 1.01 5.09
C VAL A 82 -13.84 0.59 6.54
N GLU A 83 -13.89 1.58 7.43
CA GLU A 83 -13.79 1.34 8.87
C GLU A 83 -15.18 1.13 9.47
N GLY A 84 -15.23 0.43 10.60
CA GLY A 84 -16.44 0.21 11.38
C GLY A 84 -17.04 -1.19 11.21
N ASP A 85 -17.71 -1.64 12.26
CA ASP A 85 -18.32 -2.96 12.39
C ASP A 85 -19.83 -2.94 12.10
N ALA A 86 -20.31 -1.89 11.44
CA ALA A 86 -21.72 -1.79 11.07
C ALA A 86 -22.12 -2.99 10.20
N ASP A 87 -23.11 -3.76 10.65
CA ASP A 87 -23.48 -5.04 10.03
C ASP A 87 -24.58 -4.88 8.97
N ASP A 88 -24.79 -3.66 8.49
CA ASP A 88 -25.73 -3.39 7.40
C ASP A 88 -25.15 -3.84 6.03
N ASP A 89 -26.07 -4.10 5.10
CA ASP A 89 -25.74 -4.63 3.77
C ASP A 89 -24.89 -3.65 2.94
N GLU A 90 -25.03 -2.34 3.16
CA GLU A 90 -24.28 -1.31 2.47
C GLU A 90 -22.81 -1.31 2.90
N SER A 91 -22.55 -1.31 4.22
CA SER A 91 -21.23 -1.47 4.81
C SER A 91 -20.54 -2.75 4.35
N LYS A 92 -21.28 -3.87 4.27
CA LYS A 92 -20.76 -5.15 3.73
C LYS A 92 -20.35 -5.02 2.26
N ALA A 93 -21.19 -4.40 1.43
CA ALA A 93 -20.89 -4.19 0.01
C ALA A 93 -19.67 -3.28 -0.20
N LEU A 94 -19.56 -2.20 0.58
CA LEU A 94 -18.41 -1.29 0.55
C LEU A 94 -17.12 -1.99 0.97
N ARG A 95 -17.13 -2.80 2.05
CA ARG A 95 -15.97 -3.61 2.47
C ARG A 95 -15.53 -4.59 1.38
N ALA A 96 -16.48 -5.29 0.76
CA ALA A 96 -16.19 -6.22 -0.32
C ALA A 96 -15.52 -5.49 -1.50
N SER A 97 -16.04 -4.32 -1.89
CA SER A 97 -15.46 -3.51 -2.96
C SER A 97 -14.07 -2.96 -2.62
N SER A 98 -13.84 -2.53 -1.37
CA SER A 98 -12.52 -2.10 -0.90
C SER A 98 -11.51 -3.25 -0.97
N ARG A 99 -11.87 -4.44 -0.48
CA ARG A 99 -11.02 -5.63 -0.51
C ARG A 99 -10.66 -6.05 -1.93
N GLU A 100 -11.59 -5.93 -2.86
CA GLU A 100 -11.32 -6.21 -4.28
C GLU A 100 -10.28 -5.24 -4.87
N ILE A 101 -10.32 -3.95 -4.49
CA ILE A 101 -9.29 -2.98 -4.88
C ILE A 101 -7.93 -3.34 -4.26
N GLN A 102 -7.91 -3.65 -2.97
CA GLN A 102 -6.68 -4.07 -2.27
C GLN A 102 -6.06 -5.29 -2.94
N ARG A 103 -6.88 -6.30 -3.25
CA ARG A 103 -6.46 -7.53 -3.95
C ARG A 103 -5.88 -7.23 -5.32
N GLN A 104 -6.48 -6.32 -6.09
CA GLN A 104 -5.92 -5.91 -7.38
C GLN A 104 -4.58 -5.20 -7.24
N VAL A 105 -4.41 -4.34 -6.22
CA VAL A 105 -3.13 -3.68 -5.94
C VAL A 105 -2.07 -4.73 -5.56
N LEU A 106 -2.39 -5.65 -4.66
CA LEU A 106 -1.48 -6.73 -4.26
C LEU A 106 -1.15 -7.65 -5.43
N ARG A 107 -2.12 -8.01 -6.27
CA ARG A 107 -1.88 -8.75 -7.52
C ARG A 107 -0.92 -8.03 -8.45
N ARG A 108 -1.01 -6.69 -8.56
CA ARG A 108 -0.08 -5.91 -9.38
C ARG A 108 1.35 -6.04 -8.87
N PHE A 109 1.55 -6.03 -7.55
CA PHE A 109 2.85 -6.32 -6.95
C PHE A 109 3.27 -7.77 -7.13
N GLY A 110 2.36 -8.74 -6.95
CA GLY A 110 2.61 -10.17 -7.12
C GLY A 110 3.09 -10.58 -8.52
N GLN A 111 2.81 -9.76 -9.54
CA GLN A 111 3.32 -9.92 -10.90
C GLN A 111 4.82 -9.59 -11.04
N GLN A 112 5.41 -8.87 -10.08
CA GLN A 112 6.82 -8.47 -10.09
C GLN A 112 7.68 -9.56 -9.45
N THR A 113 7.85 -10.70 -10.13
CA THR A 113 8.48 -11.91 -9.54
C THR A 113 9.94 -11.75 -9.11
N HIS A 114 10.63 -10.72 -9.62
CA HIS A 114 12.00 -10.37 -9.24
C HIS A 114 12.08 -9.42 -8.04
N LEU A 115 10.94 -9.10 -7.41
CA LEU A 115 10.88 -8.14 -6.32
C LEU A 115 11.55 -8.73 -5.07
N ARG A 116 12.62 -8.07 -4.61
CA ARG A 116 13.42 -8.43 -3.44
C ARG A 116 13.09 -7.59 -2.22
N LYS A 117 12.65 -6.34 -2.45
CA LYS A 117 12.23 -5.43 -1.38
C LYS A 117 10.93 -4.74 -1.75
N LEU A 118 9.94 -4.85 -0.86
CA LEU A 118 8.66 -4.16 -0.95
C LEU A 118 8.43 -3.35 0.32
N VAL A 119 8.46 -2.03 0.21
CA VAL A 119 8.05 -1.09 1.26
C VAL A 119 6.76 -0.44 0.79
N VAL A 120 5.65 -0.80 1.46
CA VAL A 120 4.33 -0.20 1.25
C VAL A 120 3.89 0.65 2.44
N GLY A 121 4.58 0.46 3.57
CA GLY A 121 4.50 1.32 4.74
C GLY A 121 5.41 2.54 4.62
N GLY A 122 5.50 3.29 5.70
CA GLY A 122 6.28 4.52 5.69
C GLY A 122 5.79 5.52 6.71
N MET A 123 6.73 6.03 7.50
CA MET A 123 6.58 7.26 8.26
C MET A 123 5.97 8.33 7.32
N ALA A 124 4.92 9.05 7.72
CA ALA A 124 4.63 10.36 7.13
C ALA A 124 4.99 11.37 8.19
N ALA A 125 6.14 12.04 8.04
CA ALA A 125 6.46 13.14 8.94
C ALA A 125 5.43 14.25 8.72
N SER A 126 4.63 14.56 9.74
CA SER A 126 3.88 15.79 9.74
C SER A 126 4.88 16.95 9.91
N SER A 127 5.22 17.67 8.84
CA SER A 127 6.08 18.88 8.94
C SER A 127 5.58 19.94 9.94
N ALA A 128 4.30 19.92 10.30
CA ALA A 128 3.72 20.86 11.27
C ALA A 128 3.97 20.46 12.73
N THR A 129 4.06 19.17 13.02
CA THR A 129 4.14 18.66 14.40
C THR A 129 5.41 17.86 14.67
N GLY A 130 6.16 17.48 13.63
CA GLY A 130 7.24 16.49 13.73
C GLY A 130 6.75 15.08 14.08
N ILE A 131 5.46 14.89 14.33
CA ILE A 131 4.88 13.61 14.72
C ILE A 131 4.73 12.74 13.46
N PHE A 132 5.23 11.52 13.56
CA PHE A 132 5.06 10.51 12.53
C PHE A 132 3.60 10.04 12.50
N GLY A 133 2.92 10.31 11.38
CA GLY A 133 1.54 9.90 11.17
C GLY A 133 1.45 8.42 10.77
N HIS A 134 0.49 7.73 11.36
CA HIS A 134 0.09 6.38 10.97
C HIS A 134 -0.76 6.42 9.70
N GLN A 135 -0.59 5.45 8.82
CA GLN A 135 -1.33 5.36 7.56
C GLN A 135 -2.57 4.49 7.74
N PHE A 136 -3.74 5.13 7.79
CA PHE A 136 -5.04 4.45 7.92
C PHE A 136 -5.62 3.97 6.59
N GLN A 137 -5.43 4.76 5.52
CA GLN A 137 -5.82 4.38 4.16
C GLN A 137 -4.64 3.62 3.53
N CYS A 138 -4.48 2.36 3.90
CA CYS A 138 -3.36 1.51 3.50
C CYS A 138 -3.86 0.12 3.09
N LEU A 139 -2.97 -0.74 2.62
CA LEU A 139 -3.26 -2.16 2.42
C LEU A 139 -3.49 -2.83 3.78
N GLU A 140 -4.57 -3.62 3.92
CA GLU A 140 -4.85 -4.37 5.15
C GLU A 140 -3.82 -5.47 5.41
N MET A 141 -3.19 -6.00 4.35
CA MET A 141 -2.21 -7.09 4.44
C MET A 141 -2.79 -8.36 5.10
N THR A 142 -4.02 -8.73 4.73
CA THR A 142 -4.71 -9.94 5.19
C THR A 142 -4.95 -10.90 4.04
N LEU A 143 -5.15 -12.19 4.33
CA LEU A 143 -5.52 -13.15 3.29
C LEU A 143 -6.86 -12.77 2.62
N GLU A 144 -7.82 -12.25 3.39
CA GLU A 144 -9.10 -11.78 2.86
C GLU A 144 -8.94 -10.64 1.84
N SER A 145 -8.02 -9.71 2.12
CA SER A 145 -7.73 -8.56 1.23
C SER A 145 -6.80 -8.88 0.07
N GLY A 146 -6.30 -10.13 -0.04
CA GLY A 146 -5.49 -10.57 -1.17
C GLY A 146 -3.99 -10.69 -0.91
N LEU A 147 -3.56 -10.84 0.35
CA LEU A 147 -2.14 -11.10 0.67
C LEU A 147 -1.58 -12.30 -0.11
N ASP A 148 -2.44 -13.30 -0.36
CA ASP A 148 -2.14 -14.49 -1.14
C ASP A 148 -1.75 -14.20 -2.59
N GLU A 149 -2.14 -13.05 -3.14
CA GLU A 149 -1.72 -12.62 -4.47
C GLU A 149 -0.19 -12.36 -4.56
N LEU A 150 0.51 -12.28 -3.42
CA LEU A 150 1.96 -12.16 -3.36
C LEU A 150 2.69 -13.51 -3.42
N GLU A 151 2.00 -14.64 -3.55
CA GLU A 151 2.61 -15.99 -3.54
C GLU A 151 3.74 -16.14 -4.56
N GLY A 152 3.65 -15.47 -5.72
CA GLY A 152 4.66 -15.52 -6.77
C GLY A 152 5.98 -14.83 -6.43
N LEU A 153 6.05 -14.03 -5.36
CA LEU A 153 7.22 -13.25 -4.97
C LEU A 153 8.26 -14.10 -4.23
N LYS A 154 8.76 -15.15 -4.89
CA LYS A 154 9.71 -16.09 -4.29
C LYS A 154 11.08 -15.45 -4.02
N GLU A 155 11.42 -14.35 -4.68
CA GLU A 155 12.67 -13.60 -4.44
C GLU A 155 12.53 -12.52 -3.35
N LEU A 156 11.35 -12.33 -2.75
CA LEU A 156 11.12 -11.29 -1.77
C LEU A 156 11.91 -11.56 -0.49
N GLU A 157 12.85 -10.68 -0.17
CA GLU A 157 13.70 -10.76 1.02
C GLU A 157 13.24 -9.81 2.13
N HIS A 158 12.60 -8.70 1.77
CA HIS A 158 12.23 -7.65 2.69
C HIS A 158 10.81 -7.15 2.40
N LEU A 159 9.93 -7.30 3.38
CA LEU A 159 8.59 -6.70 3.39
C LEU A 159 8.50 -5.69 4.54
N ASP A 160 8.19 -4.45 4.20
CA ASP A 160 8.07 -3.38 5.17
C ASP A 160 6.67 -2.75 5.16
N ILE A 161 5.98 -2.95 6.28
CA ILE A 161 4.63 -2.46 6.56
C ILE A 161 4.60 -1.52 7.78
N HIS A 162 5.74 -0.95 8.17
CA HIS A 162 5.83 -0.02 9.30
C HIS A 162 4.91 1.20 9.14
N HIS A 163 4.36 1.69 10.25
CA HIS A 163 3.40 2.80 10.32
C HIS A 163 2.15 2.65 9.43
N MET A 164 1.76 1.42 9.10
CA MET A 164 0.46 1.13 8.49
C MET A 164 -0.50 0.58 9.53
N ASP A 165 -1.78 0.95 9.43
CA ASP A 165 -2.87 0.29 10.18
C ASP A 165 -3.16 -1.12 9.63
N HIS A 166 -2.12 -1.91 9.34
CA HIS A 166 -2.25 -3.26 8.80
C HIS A 166 -2.94 -4.18 9.81
N ARG A 167 -3.49 -5.29 9.30
CA ARG A 167 -4.29 -6.28 10.06
C ARG A 167 -3.66 -7.67 10.10
N VAL A 168 -2.39 -7.81 9.71
CA VAL A 168 -1.58 -9.04 9.81
C VAL A 168 -1.75 -9.70 11.19
N GLY A 169 -2.32 -10.90 11.22
CA GLY A 169 -2.39 -11.78 12.38
C GLY A 169 -1.52 -13.02 12.22
N VAL A 170 -1.69 -13.99 13.12
CA VAL A 170 -1.00 -15.28 13.06
C VAL A 170 -1.24 -16.02 11.73
N PRO A 171 -2.47 -16.12 11.20
CA PRO A 171 -2.71 -16.83 9.93
C PRO A 171 -1.93 -16.23 8.75
N GLU A 172 -1.83 -14.89 8.68
CA GLU A 172 -1.03 -14.21 7.66
C GLU A 172 0.47 -14.50 7.82
N LEU A 173 0.99 -14.53 9.04
CA LEU A 173 2.39 -14.82 9.32
C LEU A 173 2.75 -16.26 8.94
N GLU A 174 1.89 -17.22 9.29
CA GLU A 174 2.04 -18.63 8.87
C GLU A 174 2.00 -18.76 7.35
N TRP A 175 1.09 -18.05 6.69
CA TRP A 175 1.04 -18.03 5.23
C TRP A 175 2.32 -17.47 4.63
N MET A 176 2.83 -16.33 5.11
CA MET A 176 4.07 -15.73 4.61
C MET A 176 5.26 -16.66 4.80
N ALA A 177 5.41 -17.29 5.97
CA ALA A 177 6.49 -18.24 6.25
C ALA A 177 6.50 -19.44 5.29
N ASN A 178 5.30 -19.94 4.94
CA ASN A 178 5.18 -21.09 4.04
C ASN A 178 5.32 -20.72 2.55
N ASN A 179 4.94 -19.51 2.15
CA ASN A 179 4.80 -19.15 0.74
C ASN A 179 5.87 -18.19 0.23
N LEU A 180 6.57 -17.46 1.11
CA LEU A 180 7.62 -16.49 0.79
C LEU A 180 8.97 -17.01 1.32
N PRO A 181 9.56 -18.04 0.68
CA PRO A 181 10.66 -18.82 1.26
C PRO A 181 11.97 -18.02 1.46
N ASN A 182 12.12 -16.89 0.78
CA ASN A 182 13.29 -16.02 0.91
C ASN A 182 13.04 -14.79 1.80
N LEU A 183 11.86 -14.67 2.41
CA LEU A 183 11.51 -13.52 3.25
C LEU A 183 12.34 -13.52 4.54
N LYS A 184 13.36 -12.66 4.58
CA LYS A 184 14.28 -12.55 5.73
C LYS A 184 13.85 -11.46 6.70
N TYR A 185 13.24 -10.39 6.20
CA TYR A 185 12.94 -9.20 6.98
C TYR A 185 11.47 -8.83 6.84
N LEU A 186 10.77 -8.81 7.97
CA LEU A 186 9.40 -8.37 8.07
C LEU A 186 9.31 -7.23 9.09
N HIS A 187 9.17 -6.00 8.59
CA HIS A 187 9.15 -4.79 9.40
C HIS A 187 7.72 -4.30 9.64
N GLY A 188 7.47 -3.72 10.81
CA GLY A 188 6.22 -3.02 11.10
C GLY A 188 5.10 -3.84 11.73
N VAL A 189 5.23 -5.17 11.84
CA VAL A 189 4.14 -6.03 12.36
C VAL A 189 3.69 -5.66 13.78
N ARG A 190 4.62 -5.16 14.60
CA ARG A 190 4.34 -4.70 15.97
C ARG A 190 3.87 -3.25 16.04
N ASP A 191 3.94 -2.51 14.94
CA ASP A 191 3.58 -1.09 14.86
C ASP A 191 2.10 -0.89 14.51
N SER A 192 1.32 -1.97 14.40
CA SER A 192 -0.12 -1.88 14.23
C SER A 192 -0.76 -1.19 15.43
N LEU A 193 -1.72 -0.30 15.16
CA LEU A 193 -2.56 0.30 16.20
C LEU A 193 -3.46 -0.75 16.87
N ARG A 194 -3.64 -1.91 16.23
CA ARG A 194 -4.48 -3.01 16.70
C ARG A 194 -3.71 -4.32 16.63
N PRO A 195 -2.71 -4.53 17.51
CA PRO A 195 -1.95 -5.77 17.53
C PRO A 195 -2.90 -6.96 17.70
N LYS A 196 -2.74 -7.96 16.84
CA LYS A 196 -3.55 -9.18 16.89
C LYS A 196 -3.01 -10.13 17.97
N GLU A 197 -3.93 -10.82 18.63
CA GLU A 197 -3.60 -11.83 19.64
C GLU A 197 -2.73 -12.94 19.04
N GLY A 198 -1.77 -13.46 19.82
CA GLY A 198 -0.88 -14.54 19.41
C GLY A 198 0.29 -14.13 18.52
N VAL A 199 0.31 -12.93 17.94
CA VAL A 199 1.41 -12.47 17.06
C VAL A 199 2.74 -12.43 17.81
N LYS A 200 2.73 -11.96 19.07
CA LYS A 200 3.95 -11.89 19.90
C LYS A 200 4.48 -13.30 20.19
N GLU A 201 3.60 -14.20 20.57
CA GLU A 201 3.89 -15.59 20.91
C GLU A 201 4.41 -16.34 19.68
N TRP A 202 3.78 -16.11 18.52
CA TRP A 202 4.22 -16.68 17.24
C TRP A 202 5.66 -16.28 16.91
N PHE A 203 6.04 -15.02 17.10
CA PHE A 203 7.43 -14.61 16.90
C PHE A 203 8.38 -15.26 17.90
N LEU A 204 7.99 -15.37 19.17
CA LEU A 204 8.83 -16.02 20.19
C LEU A 204 9.08 -17.50 19.87
N SER A 205 8.13 -18.20 19.26
CA SER A 205 8.30 -19.60 18.85
C SER A 205 9.14 -19.75 17.57
N HIS A 206 9.00 -18.83 16.59
CA HIS A 206 9.68 -18.93 15.28
C HIS A 206 11.04 -18.23 15.23
N GLN A 207 11.40 -17.37 16.19
CA GLN A 207 12.72 -16.75 16.22
C GLN A 207 13.87 -17.77 16.34
N ARG A 208 13.58 -18.98 16.83
CA ARG A 208 14.56 -20.06 16.97
C ARG A 208 14.86 -20.78 15.66
N SER A 209 13.95 -20.77 14.68
CA SER A 209 14.16 -21.46 13.39
C SER A 209 15.02 -20.66 12.40
N ARG A 210 15.38 -19.40 12.73
CA ARG A 210 16.09 -18.44 11.84
C ARG A 210 15.36 -18.15 10.52
N GLU A 211 14.09 -18.51 10.39
CA GLU A 211 13.34 -18.35 9.12
C GLU A 211 13.06 -16.87 8.82
N ILE A 212 12.75 -16.05 9.83
CA ILE A 212 12.45 -14.62 9.65
C ILE A 212 13.17 -13.81 10.74
N THR A 213 14.06 -12.91 10.32
CA THR A 213 14.70 -11.95 11.22
C THR A 213 13.80 -10.74 11.37
N LEU A 214 13.32 -10.53 12.60
CA LEU A 214 12.53 -9.35 12.91
C LEU A 214 13.42 -8.22 13.40
N TYR A 215 13.33 -7.08 12.74
CA TYR A 215 13.76 -5.83 13.34
C TYR A 215 12.56 -5.22 14.04
N VAL A 216 12.55 -5.37 15.37
CA VAL A 216 11.78 -4.46 16.20
C VAL A 216 12.61 -3.20 16.28
N LEU A 217 12.30 -2.20 15.46
CA LEU A 217 12.78 -0.87 15.75
C LEU A 217 11.98 -0.40 16.97
N ASP A 218 12.48 -0.67 18.18
CA ASP A 218 11.95 -0.14 19.45
C ASP A 218 12.12 1.41 19.55
N GLY A 219 12.20 2.10 18.40
CA GLY A 219 12.80 3.41 18.24
C GLY A 219 11.83 4.58 18.05
N CYS A 220 10.52 4.38 18.15
CA CYS A 220 9.64 5.50 18.48
C CYS A 220 9.44 5.48 19.98
N GLY A 221 10.42 6.05 20.72
CA GLY A 221 10.28 6.29 22.15
C GLY A 221 8.91 6.87 22.39
N HIS A 222 8.02 6.06 22.99
CA HIS A 222 6.74 6.51 23.45
C HIS A 222 7.10 7.62 24.43
N VAL A 223 6.93 8.88 24.03
CA VAL A 223 7.00 9.99 24.96
C VAL A 223 5.82 9.70 25.88
N ASP A 224 6.14 9.09 27.03
CA ASP A 224 5.18 8.80 28.09
C ASP A 224 4.47 10.12 28.38
N ASP A 225 3.24 10.26 27.89
CA ASP A 225 2.37 11.43 28.01
C ASP A 225 1.83 11.49 29.46
N LYS A 226 2.73 11.40 30.44
CA LYS A 226 2.44 11.32 31.88
C LYS A 226 2.39 12.69 32.56
N ASP A 227 2.69 13.77 31.85
CA ASP A 227 2.75 15.13 32.42
C ASP A 227 1.61 16.09 31.98
N ASP A 228 0.51 15.61 31.38
CA ASP A 228 -0.69 16.47 31.16
C ASP A 228 -1.75 16.32 32.27
N LYS A 229 -1.34 16.50 33.54
CA LYS A 229 -2.25 16.59 34.69
C LYS A 229 -2.90 17.96 34.87
N THR A 230 -2.65 18.94 33.98
CA THR A 230 -3.28 20.27 34.08
C THR A 230 -4.47 20.47 33.14
N ARG A 231 -4.87 19.46 32.36
CA ARG A 231 -5.97 19.57 31.39
C ARG A 231 -7.27 18.90 31.83
N THR A 232 -7.61 18.95 33.12
CA THR A 232 -8.90 18.49 33.66
C THR A 232 -9.85 19.66 33.94
N ARG A 233 -10.01 20.59 32.98
CA ARG A 233 -11.06 21.62 33.11
C ARG A 233 -11.56 22.24 31.81
N MET A 234 -11.63 21.48 30.71
CA MET A 234 -12.57 21.77 29.59
C MET A 234 -12.82 20.47 28.80
N ARG A 235 -13.66 19.57 29.34
CA ARG A 235 -14.32 18.53 28.53
C ARG A 235 -15.82 18.74 28.65
N ASP A 236 -16.27 19.70 27.85
CA ASP A 236 -17.59 19.62 27.23
C ASP A 236 -17.38 19.99 25.76
N LYS A 237 -17.99 19.21 24.86
CA LYS A 237 -17.82 19.14 23.39
C LYS A 237 -16.93 17.98 22.90
N ASN A 238 -17.55 16.82 22.81
CA ASN A 238 -17.35 15.89 21.69
C ASN A 238 -17.53 16.67 20.38
N LYS A 239 -16.44 17.11 19.76
CA LYS A 239 -16.39 17.40 18.33
C LYS A 239 -15.30 16.52 17.72
N PRO A 240 -15.65 15.59 16.81
CA PRO A 240 -14.66 14.89 15.99
C PRO A 240 -13.78 15.93 15.30
N SER A 241 -12.45 15.73 15.28
CA SER A 241 -11.55 16.63 14.55
C SER A 241 -11.97 16.65 13.08
N GLU A 242 -12.33 17.83 12.57
CA GLU A 242 -12.78 18.05 11.17
C GLU A 242 -11.69 17.72 10.12
N TYR A 243 -10.48 17.37 10.54
CA TYR A 243 -9.34 17.11 9.65
C TYR A 243 -9.42 15.82 8.81
N ASN A 244 -10.42 14.95 9.03
CA ASN A 244 -10.68 13.77 8.18
C ASN A 244 -12.04 13.80 7.46
N LYS A 245 -12.82 14.89 7.55
CA LYS A 245 -14.17 14.95 6.96
C LYS A 245 -14.22 15.41 5.49
N HIS A 246 -13.09 15.73 4.88
CA HIS A 246 -13.06 16.21 3.48
C HIS A 246 -12.66 15.17 2.43
N PHE A 247 -12.52 13.90 2.81
CA PHE A 247 -12.73 12.80 1.86
C PHE A 247 -14.20 12.41 1.98
N SER A 248 -15.07 13.08 1.22
CA SER A 248 -16.51 12.79 1.28
C SER A 248 -16.75 11.34 0.88
N GLU A 249 -17.72 10.66 1.50
CA GLU A 249 -18.25 9.37 1.02
C GLU A 249 -18.52 9.43 -0.48
N SER A 250 -19.01 10.58 -0.97
CA SER A 250 -19.21 10.89 -2.39
C SER A 250 -17.93 10.75 -3.25
N THR A 251 -16.74 11.09 -2.73
CA THR A 251 -15.47 10.93 -3.46
C THR A 251 -15.08 9.45 -3.56
N MET A 252 -15.28 8.68 -2.48
CA MET A 252 -15.04 7.24 -2.49
C MET A 252 -16.02 6.52 -3.42
N GLU A 253 -17.31 6.86 -3.38
CA GLU A 253 -18.33 6.36 -4.31
C GLU A 253 -18.00 6.69 -5.77
N GLN A 254 -17.58 7.92 -6.07
CA GLN A 254 -17.18 8.30 -7.42
C GLN A 254 -15.96 7.51 -7.92
N LEU A 255 -14.96 7.29 -7.05
CA LEU A 255 -13.80 6.46 -7.38
C LEU A 255 -14.20 5.00 -7.64
N LEU A 256 -15.07 4.44 -6.80
CA LEU A 256 -15.61 3.08 -6.98
C LEU A 256 -16.38 2.95 -8.30
N LEU A 257 -17.26 3.90 -8.60
CA LEU A 257 -18.03 3.92 -9.85
C LEU A 257 -17.13 4.04 -11.08
N GLN A 258 -16.07 4.86 -11.03
CA GLN A 258 -15.11 4.99 -12.11
C GLN A 258 -14.32 3.69 -12.35
N VAL A 259 -13.88 3.02 -11.29
CA VAL A 259 -13.18 1.73 -11.38
C VAL A 259 -14.08 0.67 -12.00
N VAL A 260 -15.32 0.52 -11.50
CA VAL A 260 -16.30 -0.45 -12.03
C VAL A 260 -16.62 -0.17 -13.50
N ALA A 261 -16.84 1.10 -13.86
CA ALA A 261 -17.11 1.49 -15.25
C ALA A 261 -15.94 1.15 -16.18
N LYS A 262 -14.69 1.40 -15.75
CA LYS A 262 -13.47 1.08 -16.52
C LYS A 262 -13.30 -0.42 -16.71
N GLN A 263 -13.52 -1.23 -15.67
CA GLN A 263 -13.46 -2.69 -15.76
C GLN A 263 -14.51 -3.25 -16.75
N ASN A 264 -15.73 -2.73 -16.72
CA ASN A 264 -16.78 -3.13 -17.66
C ASN A 264 -16.45 -2.80 -19.12
N ARG A 265 -15.78 -1.67 -19.39
CA ARG A 265 -15.28 -1.33 -20.73
C ARG A 265 -14.20 -2.31 -21.21
N MET A 266 -13.28 -2.73 -20.33
CA MET A 266 -12.25 -3.71 -20.68
C MET A 266 -12.83 -5.09 -21.00
N LYS A 267 -13.83 -5.54 -20.22
CA LYS A 267 -14.55 -6.81 -20.49
C LYS A 267 -15.30 -6.78 -21.83
N LYS A 268 -15.89 -5.64 -22.22
CA LYS A 268 -16.57 -5.46 -23.52
C LYS A 268 -15.58 -5.50 -24.69
N ARG A 269 -14.39 -4.88 -24.58
CA ARG A 269 -13.36 -4.91 -25.64
C ARG A 269 -12.85 -6.32 -25.91
N LYS A 270 -12.65 -7.17 -24.88
CA LYS A 270 -12.22 -8.56 -25.08
C LYS A 270 -13.27 -9.42 -25.80
N LYS A 271 -14.57 -9.17 -25.61
CA LYS A 271 -15.64 -9.92 -26.30
C LYS A 271 -15.85 -9.50 -27.77
N GLY A 272 -15.39 -8.32 -28.18
CA GLY A 272 -15.56 -7.82 -29.55
C GLY A 272 -14.54 -8.33 -30.57
N SER A 273 -13.44 -8.96 -30.14
CA SER A 273 -12.30 -9.27 -31.02
C SER A 273 -12.33 -10.66 -31.68
N HIS A 274 -13.45 -11.39 -31.65
CA HIS A 274 -13.54 -12.78 -32.16
C HIS A 274 -14.45 -12.95 -33.40
N ARG A 275 -14.63 -11.92 -34.23
CA ARG A 275 -15.36 -12.06 -35.50
C ARG A 275 -14.69 -11.36 -36.67
N THR A 276 -13.68 -12.02 -37.24
CA THR A 276 -13.37 -11.95 -38.68
C THR A 276 -12.79 -13.31 -39.09
N GLY A 277 -13.69 -14.29 -39.24
CA GLY A 277 -13.38 -15.52 -39.96
C GLY A 277 -13.26 -15.20 -41.44
N VAL A 278 -12.04 -15.33 -41.96
CA VAL A 278 -11.74 -15.42 -43.39
C VAL A 278 -12.47 -16.63 -43.96
N ARG A 279 -13.33 -16.41 -44.96
CA ARG A 279 -13.89 -17.47 -45.80
C ARG A 279 -12.95 -17.65 -47.00
N TRP A 280 -12.43 -18.87 -47.16
CA TRP A 280 -11.86 -19.36 -48.41
C TRP A 280 -13.00 -19.81 -49.33
#